data_AF-A0A380FH15-F1
#
_entry.id   AF-A0A380FH15-F1
#
_cell.length_a   1.000
_cell.length_b   1.000
_cell.length_c   1.000
_cell.angle_alpha   90.00
_cell.angle_beta   90.00
_cell.angle_gamma   90.00
#
_symmetry.space_group_name_H-M   'P 1'
#
loop_
_entity.id
_entity.type
_entity.pdbx_description
1 polymer ?
#
loop_
_entity_poly.entity_id
_entity_poly.type
_entity_poly.pdbx_seq_one_letter_code
_entity_poly.pdbx_strand_id
1 'polypeptide(L)'
;MKVAKFGGSSVSNAEQIKKVLNIVNSDSDRKIIVVSAPGKRHADDVKTTDLLIRLYEKVIAGLDYQAKKEEIIQRYADIIFRT
;
A
#
# COMPACT_ATOMS: atom_id res chain seq x y z
N MET A 1 -5.00 -18.89 18.20
CA MET A 1 -5.48 -18.10 17.03
C MET A 1 -5.54 -16.62 17.37
N LYS A 2 -4.75 -15.80 16.68
CA LYS A 2 -4.63 -14.34 16.85
C LYS A 2 -4.87 -13.62 15.52
N VAL A 3 -5.38 -12.40 15.62
CA VAL A 3 -5.56 -11.45 14.52
C VAL A 3 -4.54 -10.32 14.70
N ALA A 4 -3.85 -9.93 13.63
CA ALA A 4 -2.94 -8.78 13.63
C ALA A 4 -3.34 -7.79 12.55
N LYS A 5 -3.25 -6.49 12.86
CA LYS A 5 -3.57 -5.40 11.93
C LYS A 5 -2.37 -4.50 11.72
N PHE A 6 -2.05 -4.22 10.46
CA PHE A 6 -0.97 -3.32 10.05
C PHE A 6 -1.55 -2.10 9.32
N GLY A 7 -1.16 -0.90 9.77
CA GLY A 7 -1.57 0.36 9.16
C GLY A 7 -0.80 0.65 7.87
N GLY A 8 -1.23 1.67 7.13
CA GLY A 8 -0.64 1.98 5.83
C GLY A 8 0.87 2.27 5.86
N SER A 9 1.38 2.91 6.92
CA SER A 9 2.83 3.15 7.07
C SER A 9 3.64 1.85 7.20
N SER A 10 3.07 0.81 7.80
CA SER A 10 3.69 -0.51 7.93
C SER A 10 3.73 -1.30 6.61
N VAL A 11 3.01 -0.84 5.59
CA VAL A 11 2.94 -1.48 4.27
C VAL A 11 3.25 -0.48 3.16
N SER A 12 4.02 0.58 3.45
CA SER A 12 4.28 1.68 2.51
C SER A 12 5.30 1.35 1.42
N ASN A 13 6.19 0.40 1.66
CA ASN A 13 7.20 -0.07 0.70
C ASN A 13 7.64 -1.52 1.03
N ALA A 14 8.48 -2.10 0.17
CA ALA A 14 8.99 -3.46 0.32
C ALA A 14 9.74 -3.70 1.65
N GLU A 15 10.51 -2.73 2.14
CA GLU A 15 11.25 -2.87 3.41
C GLU A 15 10.33 -2.96 4.62
N GLN A 16 9.26 -2.16 4.64
CA GLN A 16 8.26 -2.22 5.71
C GLN A 16 7.49 -3.55 5.67
N ILE A 17 7.16 -4.05 4.47
CA ILE A 17 6.52 -5.37 4.33
C ILE A 17 7.43 -6.49 4.86
N LYS A 18 8.75 -6.44 4.60
CA LYS A 18 9.70 -7.40 5.20
C LYS A 18 9.68 -7.37 6.72
N LYS A 19 9.56 -6.19 7.34
CA LYS A 19 9.40 -6.06 8.80
C LYS A 19 8.07 -6.66 9.28
N VAL A 20 6.97 -6.43 8.55
CA VAL A 20 5.67 -7.04 8.84
C VAL A 20 5.77 -8.57 8.78
N LEU A 21 6.42 -9.14 7.76
CA LEU A 21 6.62 -10.59 7.64
C LEU A 21 7.39 -11.16 8.84
N ASN A 22 8.45 -10.49 9.30
CA ASN A 22 9.19 -10.92 10.50
C ASN A 22 8.29 -10.94 11.74
N ILE A 23 7.45 -9.91 11.91
CA ILE A 23 6.49 -9.80 13.01
C ILE A 23 5.40 -10.89 12.91
N VAL A 24 4.91 -11.20 11.71
CA VAL A 24 3.90 -12.25 11.51
C VAL A 24 4.49 -13.62 11.79
N ASN A 25 5.68 -13.90 11.26
CA ASN A 25 6.34 -15.20 11.36
C ASN A 25 6.90 -15.50 12.75
N SER A 26 7.08 -14.48 13.62
CA SER A 26 7.57 -14.68 14.98
C SER A 26 6.56 -15.33 15.93
N ASP A 27 5.28 -15.44 15.54
CA ASP A 27 4.19 -15.94 16.39
C ASP A 27 3.21 -16.76 15.55
N SER A 28 3.34 -18.09 15.63
CA SER A 28 2.58 -19.04 14.82
C SER A 28 1.07 -18.99 15.05
N ASP A 29 0.61 -18.36 16.15
CA ASP A 29 -0.81 -18.12 16.42
C ASP A 29 -1.42 -17.02 15.53
N ARG A 30 -0.62 -16.15 14.90
CA ARG A 30 -1.11 -15.07 14.03
C ARG A 30 -1.55 -15.65 12.68
N LYS A 31 -2.82 -16.06 12.63
CA LYS A 31 -3.42 -16.71 11.45
C LYS A 31 -4.17 -15.74 10.54
N ILE A 32 -4.57 -14.57 11.04
CA ILE A 32 -5.33 -13.57 10.26
C ILE A 32 -4.59 -12.25 10.29
N ILE A 33 -4.22 -11.76 9.10
CA ILE A 33 -3.51 -10.50 8.91
C ILE A 33 -4.41 -9.52 8.16
N VAL A 34 -4.73 -8.39 8.78
CA VAL A 34 -5.50 -7.31 8.17
C VAL A 34 -4.55 -6.17 7.83
N VAL A 35 -4.57 -5.70 6.58
CA VAL A 35 -3.72 -4.61 6.12
C VAL A 35 -4.55 -3.46 5.57
N SER A 36 -4.04 -2.24 5.71
CA SER A 36 -4.50 -1.09 4.94
C SER A 36 -3.85 -1.07 3.55
N ALA A 37 -4.26 -0.14 2.68
CA ALA A 37 -3.51 0.17 1.46
C ALA A 37 -2.12 0.75 1.80
N PRO A 38 -1.13 0.69 0.88
CA PRO A 38 0.18 1.29 1.08
C PRO A 38 0.09 2.77 1.48
N GLY A 39 0.60 3.09 2.65
CA GLY A 39 0.70 4.46 3.15
C GLY A 39 1.86 5.21 2.51
N LYS A 40 2.08 6.44 2.96
CA LYS A 40 3.19 7.27 2.50
C LYS A 40 4.56 6.62 2.74
N ARG A 41 5.46 6.71 1.76
CA ARG A 41 6.86 6.24 1.81
C ARG A 41 7.76 7.22 2.57
N HIS A 42 7.47 8.52 2.45
CA HIS A 42 8.12 9.65 3.14
C HIS A 42 7.09 10.76 3.36
N ALA A 43 7.46 11.85 4.07
CA ALA A 43 6.52 12.90 4.49
C ALA A 43 5.73 13.52 3.33
N ASP A 44 6.41 13.78 2.22
CA ASP A 44 5.86 14.43 1.02
C ASP A 44 5.15 13.49 0.05
N ASP A 45 5.12 12.19 0.33
CA ASP A 45 4.43 11.22 -0.52
C ASP A 45 2.90 11.34 -0.37
N VAL A 46 2.16 10.75 -1.31
CA VAL A 46 0.69 10.72 -1.31
C VAL A 46 0.21 9.35 -0.84
N LYS A 47 -0.93 9.27 -0.14
CA LYS A 47 -1.51 7.97 0.23
C LYS A 47 -2.10 7.30 -1.02
N THR A 48 -1.95 5.97 -1.14
CA THR A 48 -2.55 5.21 -2.25
C THR A 48 -4.06 5.41 -2.35
N THR A 49 -4.76 5.47 -1.21
CA THR A 49 -6.21 5.72 -1.17
C THR A 49 -6.56 7.08 -1.77
N ASP A 50 -5.78 8.12 -1.48
CA ASP A 50 -6.01 9.46 -2.04
C ASP A 50 -5.76 9.47 -3.56
N LEU A 51 -4.78 8.69 -4.05
CA LEU A 51 -4.56 8.52 -5.50
C LEU A 51 -5.75 7.83 -6.18
N LEU A 52 -6.34 6.82 -5.56
CA LEU A 52 -7.53 6.13 -6.06
C LEU A 52 -8.75 7.05 -6.10
N ILE A 53 -8.94 7.89 -5.07
CA ILE A 53 -10.00 8.91 -5.04
C ILE A 53 -9.81 9.90 -6.19
N ARG A 54 -8.59 10.41 -6.39
CA ARG A 54 -8.26 11.35 -7.50
C ARG A 54 -8.45 10.72 -8.88
N LEU A 55 -8.13 9.43 -9.01
CA LEU A 55 -8.39 8.67 -10.23
C LEU A 55 -9.90 8.64 -10.52
N TYR A 56 -10.72 8.29 -9.52
CA TYR A 56 -12.17 8.29 -9.63
C TYR A 56 -12.71 9.66 -10.05
N GLU A 57 -12.29 10.73 -9.37
CA GLU A 57 -12.72 12.11 -9.66
C GLU A 57 -12.43 12.52 -11.11
N LYS A 58 -11.24 12.19 -11.62
CA LYS A 58 -10.88 12.46 -13.02
C LYS A 58 -11.75 11.69 -14.00
N VAL A 59 -12.01 10.41 -13.72
CA VAL A 59 -12.83 9.56 -14.59
C VAL A 59 -14.27 10.10 -14.68
N ILE A 60 -14.90 10.42 -13.55
CA ILE A 60 -16.29 10.92 -13.57
C ILE A 60 -16.41 12.32 -14.17
N ALA A 61 -15.33 13.11 -14.15
CA ALA A 61 -15.26 14.43 -14.78
C ALA A 61 -14.92 14.38 -16.28
N GLY A 62 -14.68 13.19 -16.86
CA GLY A 62 -14.26 13.05 -18.25
C GLY A 62 -12.86 13.62 -18.55
N LEU A 63 -12.01 13.75 -17.52
CA LEU A 63 -10.65 14.28 -17.63
C LEU A 63 -9.64 13.16 -17.88
N ASP A 64 -8.49 13.50 -18.49
CA ASP A 64 -7.40 12.53 -18.63
C ASP A 64 -6.91 12.04 -17.26
N TYR A 65 -6.86 10.71 -17.14
CA TYR A 65 -6.55 10.00 -15.91
C TYR A 65 -5.37 9.03 -16.04
N GLN A 66 -4.78 8.88 -17.23
CA GLN A 66 -3.75 7.87 -17.49
C GLN A 66 -2.55 8.02 -16.55
N ALA A 67 -2.07 9.26 -16.35
CA ALA A 67 -0.95 9.52 -15.45
C ALA A 67 -1.24 9.11 -13.99
N LYS A 68 -2.47 9.30 -13.50
CA LYS A 68 -2.84 8.89 -12.12
C LYS A 68 -2.99 7.39 -11.98
N LYS A 69 -3.52 6.73 -13.02
CA LYS A 69 -3.57 5.27 -13.09
C LYS A 69 -2.15 4.68 -13.07
N GLU A 70 -1.24 5.23 -13.87
CA GLU A 70 0.14 4.77 -13.93
C GLU A 70 0.87 4.96 -12.59
N GLU A 71 0.66 6.10 -11.92
CA GLU A 71 1.23 6.35 -10.58
C GLU A 71 0.80 5.29 -9.55
N ILE A 72 -0.45 4.84 -9.60
CA ILE A 72 -0.95 3.77 -8.71
C ILE A 72 -0.31 2.43 -9.07
N ILE A 73 -0.21 2.09 -10.36
CA ILE A 73 0.42 0.84 -10.82
C ILE A 73 1.88 0.81 -10.40
N GLN A 74 2.63 1.89 -10.66
CA GLN A 74 4.03 2.00 -10.29
C GLN A 74 4.22 1.84 -8.78
N ARG A 75 3.30 2.37 -7.96
CA ARG A 75 3.36 2.22 -6.51
C ARG A 75 3.33 0.77 -6.04
N TYR A 76 2.54 -0.09 -6.69
CA TYR A 76 2.53 -1.53 -6.39
C TYR A 76 3.73 -2.23 -7.04
N ALA A 77 4.15 -1.81 -8.23
CA ALA A 77 5.35 -2.35 -8.89
C ALA A 77 6.59 -2.16 -8.02
N ASP A 78 6.79 -0.97 -7.42
CA ASP A 78 7.90 -0.66 -6.51
C ASP A 78 7.95 -1.57 -5.26
N ILE A 79 6.80 -2.17 -4.88
CA ILE A 79 6.71 -3.09 -3.76
C ILE A 79 7.09 -4.52 -4.19
N ILE A 80 6.68 -4.92 -5.40
CA ILE A 80 6.90 -6.26 -5.94
C ILE A 80 8.35 -6.42 -6.45
N PHE A 81 8.92 -5.36 -7.02
CA PHE A 81 10.27 -5.37 -7.59
C PHE A 81 11.34 -5.01 -6.56
N ARG A 82 12.09 -6.00 -6.08
CA ARG A 82 13.50 -5.87 -5.66
C ARG A 82 14.21 -7.23 -5.74
N THR A 83 15.17 -7.35 -6.66
CA THR A 83 16.36 -8.19 -6.46
C THR A 83 17.12 -7.74 -5.23
#